data_AF-A0A0S4UAM5-F1
#
_entry.id   AF-A0A0S4UAM5-F1
#
_cell.length_a   1.000
_cell.length_b   1.000
_cell.length_c   1.000
_cell.angle_alpha   90.00
_cell.angle_beta   90.00
_cell.angle_gamma   90.00
#
_symmetry.space_group_name_H-M   'P 1'
#
loop_
_entity.id
_entity.type
_entity.pdbx_description
1 polymer ?
#
loop_
_entity_poly.entity_id
_entity_poly.type
_entity_poly.pdbx_seq_one_letter_code
_entity_poly.pdbx_strand_id
1 'polypeptide(L)'
;MVEQNEERPANTQTTMNEIYVGTVRLMLGIAPIVFDTPIFAMKGGTALNLFLQDMPRLSVDIDVVLTDRMLSRDDAIAAISSELERARERIEVEGHATKFSKAAPSGKAKGDEVKLTVISGDTSVKVEVNYVSRGTLLEPVARPPRTSGRRNVQHPHRRAHAS
;
A
#
# COMPACT_ATOMS: atom_id res chain seq x y z
N MET A 1 41.31 40.95 7.69
CA MET A 1 39.87 40.91 7.37
C MET A 1 39.65 39.56 6.71
N VAL A 2 39.18 38.57 7.47
CA VAL A 2 39.06 37.18 7.03
C VAL A 2 37.58 36.96 6.73
N GLU A 3 37.22 36.84 5.45
CA GLU A 3 35.87 36.47 5.05
C GLU A 3 35.65 35.00 5.40
N GLN A 4 34.80 34.75 6.40
CA GLN A 4 34.31 33.42 6.72
C GLN A 4 33.25 33.05 5.69
N ASN A 5 33.59 32.13 4.78
CA ASN A 5 32.61 31.43 3.95
C ASN A 5 31.85 30.45 4.85
N GLU A 6 30.72 30.91 5.36
CA GLU A 6 29.77 30.08 6.09
C GLU A 6 29.03 29.21 5.07
N GLU A 7 29.53 27.99 4.85
CA GLU A 7 28.82 26.95 4.10
C GLU A 7 27.48 26.68 4.77
N ARG A 8 26.41 27.23 4.18
CA ARG A 8 25.04 26.88 4.54
C ARG A 8 24.83 25.38 4.31
N PRO A 9 24.28 24.63 5.28
CA PRO A 9 24.06 23.20 5.11
C PRO A 9 23.12 22.96 3.92
N ALA A 10 23.51 22.01 3.06
CA ALA A 10 22.72 21.57 1.91
C ALA A 10 21.33 21.14 2.40
N ASN A 11 20.32 21.92 2.01
CA ASN A 11 18.93 21.60 2.25
C ASN A 11 18.61 20.28 1.52
N THR A 12 18.36 19.20 2.27
CA THR A 12 18.03 17.88 1.71
C THR A 12 16.68 17.95 1.02
N GLN A 13 16.69 18.31 -0.26
CA GLN A 13 15.50 18.30 -1.09
C GLN A 13 15.31 16.86 -1.60
N THR A 14 14.60 16.04 -0.83
CA THR A 14 14.20 14.68 -1.23
C THR A 14 13.60 14.74 -2.63
N THR A 15 14.19 14.02 -3.56
CA THR A 15 13.72 14.03 -4.95
C THR A 15 12.38 13.30 -5.04
N MET A 16 11.54 13.66 -6.02
CA MET A 16 10.27 12.95 -6.25
C MET A 16 10.46 11.43 -6.36
N ASN A 17 11.55 10.98 -6.98
CA ASN A 17 11.88 9.56 -7.13
C ASN A 17 12.12 8.85 -5.78
N GLU A 18 12.76 9.53 -4.83
CA GLU A 18 12.99 8.98 -3.49
C GLU A 18 11.69 8.86 -2.69
N ILE A 19 10.79 9.86 -2.80
CA ILE A 19 9.44 9.78 -2.21
C ILE A 19 8.66 8.61 -2.82
N TYR A 20 8.74 8.41 -4.14
CA TYR A 20 8.08 7.29 -4.81
C TYR A 20 8.60 5.94 -4.32
N VAL A 21 9.90 5.73 -4.34
CA VAL A 21 10.52 4.49 -3.87
C VAL A 21 10.23 4.26 -2.39
N GLY A 22 10.29 5.32 -1.57
CA GLY A 22 9.92 5.27 -0.16
C GLY A 22 8.47 4.86 0.06
N THR A 23 7.54 5.40 -0.73
CA THR A 23 6.12 5.06 -0.64
C THR A 23 5.86 3.60 -1.02
N VAL A 24 6.50 3.10 -2.08
CA VAL A 24 6.40 1.67 -2.46
C VAL A 24 7.00 0.78 -1.37
N ARG A 25 8.14 1.16 -0.79
CA ARG A 25 8.76 0.42 0.32
C ARG A 25 7.84 0.39 1.54
N LEU A 26 7.23 1.53 1.90
CA LEU A 26 6.25 1.60 2.99
C LEU A 26 5.06 0.67 2.72
N MET A 27 4.47 0.72 1.52
CA MET A 27 3.35 -0.14 1.15
C MET A 27 3.72 -1.63 1.23
N LEU A 28 4.87 -2.03 0.69
CA LEU A 28 5.34 -3.42 0.76
C LEU A 28 5.65 -3.85 2.20
N GLY A 29 6.15 -2.94 3.03
CA GLY A 29 6.46 -3.19 4.44
C GLY A 29 5.21 -3.45 5.28
N ILE A 30 4.16 -2.64 5.10
CA ILE A 30 2.92 -2.77 5.89
C ILE A 30 1.95 -3.83 5.37
N ALA A 31 2.03 -4.20 4.09
CA ALA A 31 1.08 -5.14 3.49
C ALA A 31 1.01 -6.50 4.24
N PRO A 32 2.13 -7.15 4.63
CA PRO A 32 2.08 -8.36 5.45
C PRO A 32 1.29 -8.21 6.75
N ILE A 33 1.35 -7.04 7.39
CA ILE A 33 0.60 -6.78 8.63
C ILE A 33 -0.89 -6.71 8.33
N VAL A 34 -1.28 -5.99 7.28
CA VAL A 34 -2.69 -5.83 6.86
C VAL A 34 -3.32 -7.17 6.48
N PHE A 35 -2.56 -8.08 5.84
CA PHE A 35 -3.05 -9.38 5.38
C PHE A 35 -2.64 -10.56 6.28
N ASP A 36 -2.23 -10.31 7.52
CA ASP A 36 -1.88 -11.36 8.49
C ASP A 36 -3.11 -12.17 8.98
N THR A 37 -4.32 -11.71 8.66
CA THR A 37 -5.58 -12.43 8.93
C THR A 37 -6.36 -12.62 7.62
N PRO A 38 -7.27 -13.62 7.55
CA PRO A 38 -8.07 -13.86 6.35
C PRO A 38 -9.27 -12.90 6.19
N ILE A 39 -9.45 -11.93 7.10
CA ILE A 39 -10.59 -10.99 7.10
C ILE A 39 -10.60 -10.14 5.84
N PHE A 40 -9.43 -9.78 5.32
CA PHE A 40 -9.28 -8.91 4.16
C PHE A 40 -8.70 -9.64 2.94
N ALA A 41 -9.26 -9.32 1.78
CA ALA A 41 -8.66 -9.61 0.49
C ALA A 41 -8.33 -8.31 -0.24
N MET A 42 -7.16 -8.24 -0.89
CA MET A 42 -6.79 -7.08 -1.71
C MET A 42 -7.61 -7.04 -3.00
N LYS A 43 -8.06 -5.86 -3.39
CA LYS A 43 -8.77 -5.60 -4.66
C LYS A 43 -8.16 -4.42 -5.42
N GLY A 44 -8.77 -4.06 -6.54
CA GLY A 44 -8.49 -2.81 -7.23
C GLY A 44 -7.18 -2.81 -8.03
N GLY A 45 -6.73 -1.60 -8.36
CA GLY A 45 -5.59 -1.40 -9.27
C GLY A 45 -4.27 -1.90 -8.71
N THR A 46 -4.03 -1.73 -7.41
CA THR A 46 -2.82 -2.20 -6.73
C THR A 46 -2.73 -3.73 -6.74
N ALA A 47 -3.83 -4.45 -6.49
CA ALA A 47 -3.86 -5.91 -6.58
C ALA A 47 -3.53 -6.41 -7.99
N LEU A 48 -4.09 -5.79 -9.03
CA LEU A 48 -3.80 -6.15 -10.41
C LEU A 48 -2.33 -5.92 -10.75
N ASN A 49 -1.78 -4.76 -10.36
CA ASN A 49 -0.38 -4.43 -10.61
C ASN A 49 0.57 -5.37 -9.88
N LEU A 50 0.30 -5.68 -8.61
CA LEU A 50 1.19 -6.51 -7.80
C LEU A 50 1.11 -7.98 -8.18
N PHE A 51 -0.07 -8.53 -8.47
CA PHE A 51 -0.23 -9.99 -8.56
C PHE A 51 -0.46 -10.53 -9.97
N LEU A 52 -0.86 -9.68 -10.94
CA LEU A 52 -1.29 -10.14 -12.26
C LEU A 52 -0.59 -9.46 -13.44
N GLN A 53 -0.17 -8.20 -13.29
CA GLN A 53 0.42 -7.40 -14.36
C GLN A 53 1.91 -7.14 -14.10
N ASP A 54 2.68 -6.79 -15.12
CA ASP A 54 4.10 -6.44 -14.99
C ASP A 54 4.27 -4.96 -14.59
N MET A 55 3.64 -4.57 -13.48
CA MET A 55 3.67 -3.21 -12.92
C MET A 55 3.50 -2.09 -13.97
N PRO A 56 2.42 -2.09 -14.78
CA PRO A 56 2.25 -1.17 -15.91
C PRO A 56 2.04 0.30 -15.48
N ARG A 57 1.70 0.50 -14.22
CA ARG A 57 1.57 1.81 -13.59
C ARG A 57 1.94 1.72 -12.11
N LEU A 58 2.25 2.85 -11.51
CA LEU A 58 2.40 2.95 -10.07
C LEU A 58 1.01 2.94 -9.40
N SER A 59 0.86 2.17 -8.34
CA SER A 59 -0.33 2.15 -7.47
C SER A 59 0.14 1.73 -6.09
N VAL A 60 -0.11 2.56 -5.07
CA VAL A 60 0.48 2.41 -3.72
C VAL A 60 -0.56 2.36 -2.60
N ASP A 61 -1.83 2.63 -2.91
CA ASP A 61 -2.92 2.46 -1.94
C ASP A 61 -3.31 0.99 -1.83
N ILE A 62 -3.67 0.56 -0.61
CA ILE A 62 -4.09 -0.79 -0.28
C ILE A 62 -5.62 -0.80 -0.18
N ASP A 63 -6.24 -1.14 -1.28
CA ASP A 63 -7.67 -1.40 -1.36
C ASP A 63 -8.00 -2.80 -0.86
N VAL A 64 -8.83 -2.92 0.17
CA VAL A 64 -9.30 -4.23 0.65
C VAL A 64 -10.81 -4.37 0.69
N VAL A 65 -11.25 -5.61 0.70
CA VAL A 65 -12.65 -6.01 0.91
C VAL A 65 -12.72 -7.00 2.07
N LEU A 66 -13.75 -6.85 2.90
CA LEU A 66 -14.10 -7.85 3.90
C LEU A 66 -14.59 -9.12 3.21
N THR A 67 -13.98 -10.26 3.51
CA THR A 67 -14.23 -11.53 2.78
C THR A 67 -15.54 -12.20 3.17
N ASP A 68 -15.95 -12.08 4.44
CA ASP A 68 -17.18 -12.69 4.94
C ASP A 68 -18.43 -11.90 4.49
N ARG A 69 -19.22 -12.52 3.61
CA ARG A 69 -20.47 -11.96 3.08
C ARG A 69 -21.69 -12.21 3.97
N MET A 70 -21.56 -13.08 4.98
CA MET A 70 -22.67 -13.48 5.86
C MET A 70 -22.88 -12.50 7.01
N LEU A 71 -21.91 -11.62 7.28
CA LEU A 71 -22.00 -10.62 8.33
C LEU A 71 -23.09 -9.58 8.04
N SER A 72 -23.84 -9.25 9.10
CA SER A 72 -24.72 -8.09 9.10
C SER A 72 -23.90 -6.81 8.84
N ARG A 73 -24.56 -5.72 8.48
CA ARG A 73 -23.86 -4.44 8.25
C ARG A 73 -23.08 -4.00 9.49
N ASP A 74 -23.69 -4.08 10.66
CA ASP A 74 -23.09 -3.60 11.90
C ASP A 74 -21.93 -4.50 12.34
N ASP A 75 -22.08 -5.83 12.21
CA ASP A 75 -21.00 -6.78 12.48
C ASP A 75 -19.83 -6.61 11.51
N ALA A 76 -20.12 -6.36 10.23
CA ALA A 76 -19.09 -6.08 9.23
C ALA A 76 -18.30 -4.80 9.56
N ILE A 77 -18.99 -3.72 9.94
CA ILE A 77 -18.34 -2.46 10.34
C ILE A 77 -17.48 -2.66 11.60
N ALA A 78 -17.98 -3.42 12.57
CA ALA A 78 -17.24 -3.76 13.79
C ALA A 78 -15.99 -4.61 13.48
N ALA A 79 -16.13 -5.65 12.65
CA ALA A 79 -15.03 -6.51 12.22
C ALA A 79 -13.96 -5.72 11.46
N ILE A 80 -14.35 -4.88 10.51
CA ILE A 80 -13.43 -3.99 9.77
C ILE A 80 -12.69 -3.06 10.73
N SER A 81 -13.42 -2.42 11.65
CA SER A 81 -12.83 -1.47 12.59
C SER A 81 -11.84 -2.16 13.54
N SER A 82 -12.19 -3.34 14.05
CA SER A 82 -11.31 -4.14 14.92
C SER A 82 -10.06 -4.61 14.19
N GLU A 83 -10.20 -5.06 12.95
CA GLU A 83 -9.07 -5.56 12.18
C GLU A 83 -8.11 -4.45 11.76
N LEU A 84 -8.63 -3.28 11.39
CA LEU A 84 -7.80 -2.10 11.12
C LEU A 84 -7.11 -1.57 12.39
N GLU A 85 -7.77 -1.65 13.56
CA GLU A 85 -7.16 -1.30 14.84
C GLU A 85 -6.00 -2.24 15.18
N ARG A 86 -6.18 -3.56 15.01
CA ARG A 86 -5.09 -4.56 15.14
C ARG A 86 -3.91 -4.23 14.23
N ALA A 87 -4.18 -3.97 12.95
CA ALA A 87 -3.14 -3.63 11.98
C ALA A 87 -2.42 -2.32 12.37
N ARG A 88 -3.18 -1.30 12.80
CA ARG A 88 -2.66 -0.02 13.28
C ARG A 88 -1.67 -0.20 14.42
N GLU A 89 -2.05 -0.93 15.46
CA GLU A 89 -1.21 -1.17 16.64
C GLU A 89 0.12 -1.83 16.26
N ARG A 90 0.09 -2.83 15.36
CA ARG A 90 1.31 -3.49 14.88
C ARG A 90 2.18 -2.58 14.02
N ILE A 91 1.57 -1.79 13.14
CA ILE A 91 2.28 -0.81 12.30
C ILE A 91 2.98 0.25 13.17
N GLU A 92 2.35 0.66 14.27
CA GLU A 92 2.95 1.61 15.22
C GLU A 92 4.13 0.99 15.99
N VAL A 93 4.06 -0.30 16.32
CA VAL A 93 5.20 -1.04 16.90
C VAL A 93 6.39 -1.09 15.94
N GLU A 94 6.16 -1.13 14.63
CA GLU A 94 7.22 -1.03 13.61
C GLU A 94 7.79 0.39 13.45
N GLY A 95 7.27 1.37 14.20
CA GLY A 95 7.78 2.74 14.23
C GLY A 95 7.14 3.69 13.22
N HIS A 96 6.05 3.28 12.57
CA HIS A 96 5.30 4.15 11.66
C HIS A 96 4.19 4.91 12.38
N ALA A 97 3.99 6.17 12.01
CA ALA A 97 2.87 6.96 12.52
C ALA A 97 1.58 6.60 11.77
N THR A 98 0.42 6.70 12.43
CA THR A 98 -0.86 6.40 11.79
C THR A 98 -1.92 7.48 12.00
N LYS A 99 -2.90 7.54 11.09
CA LYS A 99 -4.16 8.27 11.25
C LYS A 99 -5.30 7.32 10.93
N PHE A 100 -6.22 7.15 11.88
CA PHE A 100 -7.32 6.21 11.74
C PHE A 100 -8.67 6.95 11.73
N SER A 101 -9.50 6.65 10.73
CA SER A 101 -10.87 7.16 10.60
C SER A 101 -11.84 6.00 10.72
N LYS A 102 -12.52 5.91 11.87
CA LYS A 102 -13.54 4.89 12.16
C LYS A 102 -14.86 5.21 11.45
N ALA A 103 -15.59 4.19 11.01
CA ALA A 103 -16.99 4.37 10.62
C ALA A 103 -17.83 4.70 11.86
N ALA A 104 -18.73 5.69 11.75
CA ALA A 104 -19.67 6.00 12.82
C ALA A 104 -20.81 4.95 12.84
N PRO A 105 -21.20 4.42 14.02
CA PRO A 105 -22.30 3.45 14.15
C PRO A 105 -23.64 3.92 13.61
N SER A 106 -23.84 5.24 13.49
CA SER A 106 -25.09 5.86 13.04
C SER A 106 -25.17 6.11 11.53
N GLY A 107 -24.18 5.67 10.74
CA GLY A 107 -24.11 5.97 9.30
C GLY A 107 -23.94 7.46 8.97
N LYS A 108 -23.67 8.31 9.97
CA LYS A 108 -23.46 9.75 9.82
C LYS A 108 -21.99 10.14 9.61
N ALA A 109 -21.07 9.17 9.56
CA ALA A 109 -19.73 9.44 9.06
C ALA A 109 -19.87 9.85 7.59
N LYS A 110 -19.16 10.90 7.19
CA LYS A 110 -19.28 11.56 5.89
C LYS A 110 -18.68 10.73 4.73
N GLY A 111 -18.73 9.39 4.80
CA GLY A 111 -18.18 8.47 3.83
C GLY A 111 -18.54 7.00 4.11
N ASP A 112 -18.64 6.23 3.03
CA ASP A 112 -18.91 4.78 3.01
C ASP A 112 -17.66 3.92 3.23
N GLU A 113 -16.60 4.51 3.81
CA GLU A 113 -15.27 3.91 3.89
C GLU A 113 -14.65 4.07 5.28
N VAL A 114 -14.01 3.00 5.76
CA VAL A 114 -13.10 3.03 6.92
C VAL A 114 -11.69 3.12 6.37
N LYS A 115 -10.87 4.00 6.95
CA LYS A 115 -9.53 4.30 6.42
C LYS A 115 -8.47 4.35 7.50
N LEU A 116 -7.37 3.66 7.25
CA LEU A 116 -6.11 3.78 7.97
C LEU A 116 -5.08 4.43 7.05
N THR A 117 -4.45 5.52 7.48
CA THR A 117 -3.32 6.13 6.76
C THR A 117 -2.06 5.88 7.57
N VAL A 118 -1.04 5.28 6.95
CA VAL A 118 0.27 5.05 7.54
C VAL A 118 1.25 6.09 6.99
N ILE A 119 2.08 6.65 7.85
CA ILE A 119 2.97 7.77 7.55
C ILE A 119 4.39 7.41 8.01
N SER A 120 5.36 7.61 7.12
CA SER A 120 6.79 7.42 7.41
C SER A 120 7.60 8.54 6.74
N GLY A 121 8.09 9.49 7.54
CA GLY A 121 8.70 10.71 7.02
C GLY A 121 7.73 11.45 6.09
N ASP A 122 8.16 11.70 4.85
CA ASP A 122 7.39 12.40 3.82
C ASP A 122 6.49 11.46 2.99
N THR A 123 6.45 10.17 3.32
CA THR A 123 5.68 9.15 2.58
C THR A 123 4.43 8.74 3.34
N SER A 124 3.39 8.37 2.59
CA SER A 124 2.17 7.85 3.19
C SER A 124 1.48 6.82 2.29
N VAL A 125 0.84 5.84 2.92
CA VAL A 125 0.05 4.79 2.27
C VAL A 125 -1.30 4.69 2.94
N LYS A 126 -2.36 4.55 2.16
CA LYS A 126 -3.72 4.37 2.68
C LYS A 126 -4.13 2.91 2.58
N VAL A 127 -4.77 2.43 3.63
CA VAL A 127 -5.54 1.18 3.65
C VAL A 127 -7.00 1.57 3.71
N GLU A 128 -7.75 1.24 2.65
CA GLU A 128 -9.13 1.66 2.47
C GLU A 128 -10.06 0.44 2.36
N VAL A 129 -11.14 0.47 3.14
CA VAL A 129 -12.14 -0.60 3.19
C VAL A 129 -13.51 -0.01 2.90
N ASN A 130 -14.14 -0.47 1.82
CA ASN A 130 -15.54 -0.17 1.54
C ASN A 130 -16.42 -1.21 2.23
N TYR A 131 -17.31 -0.77 3.13
CA TYR A 131 -18.19 -1.67 3.89
C TYR A 131 -19.56 -1.90 3.24
N VAL A 132 -19.90 -1.13 2.20
CA VAL A 132 -21.14 -1.30 1.41
C VAL A 132 -20.98 -2.48 0.46
N SER A 133 -19.90 -2.50 -0.32
CA SER A 133 -19.55 -3.57 -1.24
C SER A 133 -18.63 -4.58 -0.55
N ARG A 134 -19.24 -5.45 0.27
CA ARG A 134 -18.53 -6.49 1.05
C ARG A 134 -18.80 -7.90 0.53
N GLY A 135 -17.96 -8.83 0.95
CA GLY A 135 -18.00 -10.21 0.48
C GLY A 135 -17.31 -10.39 -0.87
N THR A 136 -17.12 -11.64 -1.24
CA THR A 136 -16.58 -12.01 -2.55
C THR A 136 -17.54 -12.96 -3.28
N LEU A 137 -17.62 -12.82 -4.61
CA LEU A 137 -18.36 -13.77 -5.44
C LEU A 137 -17.56 -15.08 -5.63
N LEU A 138 -16.24 -14.93 -5.80
CA LEU A 138 -15.27 -16.01 -5.91
C LEU A 138 -14.33 -15.95 -4.72
N GLU A 139 -13.85 -17.10 -4.26
CA GLU A 139 -12.91 -17.18 -3.15
C GLU A 139 -11.62 -16.37 -3.42
N PRO A 140 -11.07 -15.67 -2.41
CA PRO A 140 -9.76 -15.04 -2.52
C PRO A 140 -8.67 -16.05 -2.87
N VAL A 141 -7.77 -15.67 -3.78
CA VAL A 141 -6.66 -16.53 -4.21
C VAL A 141 -5.35 -15.95 -3.70
N ALA A 142 -4.63 -16.71 -2.88
CA ALA A 142 -3.28 -16.36 -2.46
C ALA A 142 -2.31 -16.38 -3.65
N ARG A 143 -1.59 -15.28 -3.86
CA ARG A 143 -0.58 -15.14 -4.93
C ARG A 143 0.64 -14.41 -4.39
N PRO A 144 1.87 -14.80 -4.75
CA PRO A 144 3.04 -13.97 -4.50
C PRO A 144 3.01 -12.74 -5.41
N PRO A 145 3.58 -11.60 -4.99
CA PRO A 145 3.78 -10.46 -5.89
C PRO A 145 4.60 -10.88 -7.12
N ARG A 146 4.20 -10.39 -8.29
CA ARG A 146 4.97 -10.52 -9.52
C ARG A 146 6.28 -9.75 -9.35
N THR A 147 7.38 -10.46 -9.52
CA THR A 147 8.65 -9.84 -9.84
C THR A 147 8.64 -9.47 -11.31
N SER A 148 8.93 -8.22 -11.66
CA SER A 148 9.17 -7.89 -13.07
C SER A 148 10.32 -8.77 -13.56
N GLY A 149 10.03 -9.64 -14.51
CA GLY A 149 11.07 -10.41 -15.17
C GLY A 149 12.03 -9.41 -15.80
N ARG A 150 13.31 -9.42 -15.40
CA ARG A 150 14.35 -8.78 -16.20
C ARG A 150 14.22 -9.37 -17.59
N ARG A 151 13.72 -8.59 -18.56
CA ARG A 151 13.91 -8.92 -19.97
C ARG A 151 15.42 -9.01 -20.14
N ASN A 152 15.96 -10.21 -20.28
CA ASN A 152 17.29 -10.41 -20.82
C ASN A 152 17.27 -9.78 -22.20
N VAL A 153 17.73 -8.53 -22.29
CA VAL A 153 18.05 -7.91 -23.56
C VAL A 153 19.28 -8.65 -24.04
N GLN A 154 19.08 -9.78 -24.73
CA GLN A 154 20.13 -10.36 -25.54
C GLN A 154 20.44 -9.33 -26.61
N HIS A 155 21.52 -8.57 -26.42
CA HIS A 155 22.11 -7.80 -27.51
C HIS A 155 22.46 -8.79 -28.61
N PRO A 156 21.91 -8.65 -29.84
CA PRO A 156 22.41 -9.43 -30.95
C PRO A 156 23.86 -9.05 -31.15
N HIS A 157 24.76 -10.02 -30.99
CA HIS A 157 26.18 -9.88 -31.24
C HIS A 157 26.40 -9.16 -32.58
N ARG A 158 27.17 -8.06 -32.53
CA ARG A 158 27.89 -7.54 -33.69
C ARG A 158 28.67 -8.70 -34.30
N ARG A 159 28.25 -9.19 -35.47
CA ARG A 159 29.17 -9.91 -36.35
C ARG A 159 30.15 -8.87 -36.88
N ALA A 160 31.39 -9.01 -36.43
CA ALA A 160 32.52 -8.31 -37.00
C ALA A 160 32.60 -8.63 -38.50
N HIS A 161 32.76 -7.58 -39.29
CA HIS A 161 33.38 -7.68 -40.60
C HIS A 161 34.80 -8.24 -40.41
N ALA A 162 35.12 -9.30 -41.13
CA ALA A 162 36.49 -9.65 -41.48
C ALA A 162 36.47 -10.36 -42.83
N SER A 163 37.05 -9.64 -43.80
CA SER A 163 37.66 -10.03 -45.09
C SER A 163 36.95 -11.03 -46.00
#